data_AF-A0AA45JKD4-F1
#
_entry.id   AF-A0AA45JKD4-F1
#
_cell.length_a   1.000
_cell.length_b   1.000
_cell.length_c   1.000
_cell.angle_alpha   90.00
_cell.angle_beta   90.00
_cell.angle_gamma   90.00
#
_symmetry.space_group_name_H-M   'P 1'
#
loop_
_entity.id
_entity.type
_entity.pdbx_description
1 polymer ?
#
loop_
_entity_poly.entity_id
_entity_poly.type
_entity_poly.pdbx_seq_one_letter_code
_entity_poly.pdbx_strand_id
1 'polypeptide(L)'
;MSDPQFEALDCTNVLADVWLLLDNECDAGARARLQEHLDKCPSCLAQYGLEQQIKELIGRKCGGERAPQGLADRLRVQIRQSTTVTQVSDGTSVSRTTVRRTTVTTDTENPGDRR
;
A
#
# COMPACT_ATOMS: atom_id res chain seq x y z
N MET A 1 -11.69 -9.71 34.88
CA MET A 1 -10.50 -8.96 35.31
C MET A 1 -9.36 -9.50 34.50
N SER A 2 -8.81 -8.69 33.60
CA SER A 2 -7.70 -9.08 32.73
C SER A 2 -6.39 -9.05 33.52
N ASP A 3 -5.51 -10.02 33.28
CA ASP A 3 -4.20 -10.12 33.94
C ASP A 3 -3.26 -9.02 33.39
N PRO A 4 -2.72 -8.14 34.24
CA PRO A 4 -1.84 -7.05 33.80
C PRO A 4 -0.56 -7.54 33.09
N GLN A 5 -0.11 -8.78 33.35
CA GLN A 5 1.01 -9.37 32.60
C GLN A 5 0.62 -9.74 31.17
N PHE A 6 -0.63 -10.15 30.95
CA PHE A 6 -1.14 -10.46 29.61
C PHE A 6 -1.31 -9.20 28.76
N GLU A 7 -1.78 -8.09 29.34
CA GLU A 7 -1.89 -6.80 28.65
C GLU A 7 -0.52 -6.21 28.29
N ALA A 8 0.50 -6.38 29.13
CA ALA A 8 1.86 -5.94 28.81
C ALA A 8 2.50 -6.73 27.65
N LEU A 9 2.24 -8.04 27.56
CA LEU A 9 2.68 -8.89 26.44
C LEU A 9 1.93 -8.53 25.14
N ASP A 10 0.64 -8.20 25.23
CA ASP A 10 -0.16 -7.74 24.09
C ASP A 10 0.36 -6.40 23.54
N CYS A 11 0.68 -5.44 24.43
CA CYS A 11 1.28 -4.16 24.03
C CYS A 11 2.62 -4.34 23.29
N THR A 12 3.46 -5.26 23.76
CA THR A 12 4.79 -5.51 23.17
C THR A 12 4.67 -6.09 21.76
N ASN A 13 3.75 -7.03 21.56
CA ASN A 13 3.50 -7.64 20.26
C ASN A 13 2.88 -6.63 19.28
N VAL A 14 1.92 -5.83 19.73
CA VAL A 14 1.29 -4.76 18.93
C VAL A 14 2.30 -3.72 18.47
N LEU A 15 3.23 -3.31 19.34
CA LEU A 15 4.26 -2.33 18.99
C LEU A 15 5.31 -2.89 18.02
N ALA A 16 5.58 -4.20 18.03
CA ALA A 16 6.49 -4.81 17.06
C ALA A 16 5.96 -4.69 15.62
N ASP A 17 4.64 -4.78 15.43
CA ASP A 17 3.99 -4.71 14.12
C ASP A 17 3.58 -3.29 13.70
N VAL A 18 3.88 -2.27 14.53
CA VAL A 18 3.44 -0.89 14.28
C VAL A 18 4.07 -0.30 13.02
N TRP A 19 5.30 -0.71 12.70
CA TRP A 19 6.01 -0.28 11.49
C TRP A 19 5.35 -0.82 10.22
N LEU A 20 4.90 -2.09 10.24
CA LEU A 20 4.14 -2.68 9.14
C LEU A 20 2.82 -1.95 8.92
N LEU A 21 2.17 -1.49 9.99
CA LEU A 21 0.99 -0.65 9.90
C LEU A 21 1.30 0.73 9.28
N LEU A 22 2.36 1.39 9.75
CA LEU A 22 2.78 2.71 9.25
C LEU A 22 3.23 2.68 7.78
N ASP A 23 3.82 1.58 7.33
CA ASP A 23 4.26 1.36 5.95
C ASP A 23 3.13 0.83 5.03
N ASN A 24 1.96 0.57 5.61
CA ASN A 24 0.83 -0.06 4.94
C ASN A 24 1.14 -1.46 4.37
N GLU A 25 2.07 -2.16 5.01
CA GLU A 25 2.51 -3.53 4.70
C GLU A 25 1.79 -4.61 5.52
N CYS A 26 0.87 -4.21 6.41
CA CYS A 26 0.04 -5.15 7.16
C CYS A 26 -1.16 -5.69 6.36
N ASP A 27 -1.48 -6.97 6.56
CA ASP A 27 -2.71 -7.57 6.06
C ASP A 27 -3.96 -7.02 6.78
N ALA A 28 -5.14 -7.33 6.26
CA ALA A 28 -6.40 -6.81 6.80
C ALA A 28 -6.68 -7.26 8.24
N GLY A 29 -6.30 -8.49 8.61
CA GLY A 29 -6.48 -9.04 9.95
C GLY A 29 -5.52 -8.40 10.96
N ALA A 30 -4.25 -8.26 10.59
CA ALA A 30 -3.26 -7.56 11.39
C ALA A 30 -3.70 -6.10 11.65
N ARG A 31 -4.13 -5.38 10.61
CA ARG A 31 -4.63 -4.01 10.73
C ARG A 31 -5.82 -3.88 11.68
N ALA A 32 -6.80 -4.78 11.60
CA ALA A 32 -7.96 -4.76 12.48
C ALA A 32 -7.57 -4.99 13.94
N ARG A 33 -6.70 -5.96 14.22
CA ARG A 33 -6.20 -6.26 15.57
C ARG A 33 -5.43 -5.08 16.17
N LEU A 34 -4.54 -4.47 15.38
CA LEU A 34 -3.78 -3.30 15.80
C LEU A 34 -4.71 -2.11 16.11
N GLN A 35 -5.68 -1.84 15.25
CA GLN A 35 -6.65 -0.76 15.48
C GLN A 35 -7.44 -0.98 16.77
N GLU A 36 -7.95 -2.19 17.00
CA GLU A 36 -8.69 -2.52 18.22
C GLU A 36 -7.86 -2.29 19.48
N HIS A 37 -6.57 -2.65 19.47
CA HIS A 37 -5.68 -2.40 20.60
C HIS A 37 -5.42 -0.90 20.79
N LEU A 38 -5.11 -0.16 19.73
CA LEU A 38 -4.86 1.29 19.79
C LEU A 38 -6.08 2.06 20.32
N ASP A 39 -7.30 1.60 20.00
CA ASP A 39 -8.54 2.19 20.50
C ASP A 39 -8.74 1.97 22.01
N LYS A 40 -8.17 0.89 22.56
CA LYS A 40 -8.32 0.49 23.98
C LYS A 40 -7.14 0.88 24.86
N CYS A 41 -5.97 1.17 24.27
CA CYS A 41 -4.71 1.35 24.97
C CYS A 41 -4.08 2.72 24.69
N PRO A 42 -4.30 3.74 25.56
CA PRO A 42 -3.79 5.10 25.35
C PRO A 42 -2.27 5.21 25.29
N SER A 43 -1.54 4.35 25.99
CA SER A 43 -0.06 4.33 25.96
C SER A 43 0.46 3.91 24.59
N CYS A 44 -0.09 2.84 24.01
CA CYS A 44 0.25 2.39 22.65
C CYS A 44 -0.18 3.42 21.60
N LEU A 45 -1.33 4.07 21.78
CA LEU A 45 -1.75 5.17 20.90
C LEU A 45 -0.76 6.35 20.92
N ALA A 46 -0.25 6.70 22.09
CA ALA A 46 0.76 7.75 22.21
C ALA A 46 2.09 7.36 21.53
N GLN A 47 2.54 6.11 21.70
CA GLN A 47 3.75 5.60 21.02
C GLN A 47 3.57 5.58 19.51
N TYR A 48 2.44 5.06 19.01
CA TYR A 48 2.09 5.09 17.59
C TYR A 48 2.14 6.52 17.01
N GLY A 49 1.56 7.48 17.73
CA GLY A 49 1.55 8.88 17.32
C GLY A 49 2.96 9.50 17.25
N LEU A 50 3.88 9.07 18.13
CA LEU A 50 5.29 9.48 18.07
C LEU A 50 5.99 8.90 16.83
N GLU A 51 5.85 7.60 16.60
CA GLU A 51 6.46 6.92 15.46
C GLU A 51 5.96 7.49 14.12
N GLN A 52 4.66 7.80 14.04
CA GLN A 52 4.08 8.48 12.88
C GLN A 52 4.73 9.85 12.62
N GLN A 53 4.91 10.67 13.66
CA GLN A 53 5.55 11.98 13.55
C GLN A 53 7.02 11.88 13.13
N ILE A 54 7.75 10.88 13.67
CA ILE A 54 9.13 10.59 13.28
C ILE A 54 9.19 10.20 11.80
N LYS A 55 8.33 9.27 11.36
CA LYS A 55 8.24 8.85 9.96
C LYS A 55 7.93 10.02 9.03
N GLU A 56 7.00 10.91 9.39
CA GLU A 56 6.68 12.10 8.60
C GLU A 56 7.87 13.07 8.53
N LEU A 57 8.55 13.30 9.67
CA LEU A 57 9.72 14.16 9.71
C LEU A 57 10.85 13.64 8.81
N ILE A 58 11.14 12.34 8.89
CA ILE A 58 12.13 11.68 8.04
C ILE A 58 11.70 11.79 6.56
N GLY A 59 10.43 11.52 6.24
CA GLY A 59 9.92 11.66 4.87
C GLY A 59 10.13 13.06 4.30
N ARG A 60 9.94 14.11 5.12
CA ARG A 60 10.13 15.51 4.70
C ARG A 60 11.60 15.94 4.60
N LYS A 61 12.48 15.41 5.45
CA LYS A 61 13.89 15.86 5.56
C LYS A 61 14.88 14.96 4.83
N CYS A 62 14.52 13.70 4.63
CA CYS A 62 15.39 12.64 4.10
C CYS A 62 14.77 11.93 2.89
N GLY A 63 13.60 12.37 2.39
CA GLY A 63 12.85 11.72 1.31
C GLY A 63 13.47 11.73 -0.09
N GLY A 64 14.71 12.21 -0.24
CA GLY A 64 15.46 12.19 -1.51
C GLY A 64 14.89 13.08 -2.62
N GLU A 65 15.38 12.88 -3.84
CA GLU A 65 14.87 13.56 -5.03
C GLU A 65 13.53 12.96 -5.48
N ARG A 66 12.60 13.82 -5.93
CA ARG A 66 11.33 13.36 -6.51
C ARG A 66 11.61 12.49 -7.73
N ALA A 67 10.88 11.38 -7.83
CA ALA A 67 10.94 10.51 -9.00
C ALA A 67 10.74 11.33 -10.30
N PRO A 68 11.57 11.12 -11.34
CA PRO A 68 11.44 11.84 -12.60
C PRO A 68 10.05 11.69 -13.21
N GLN A 69 9.51 12.76 -13.79
CA GLN A 69 8.16 12.78 -14.35
C GLN A 69 7.92 11.67 -15.37
N GLY A 70 8.90 11.41 -16.25
CA GLY A 70 8.80 10.33 -17.24
C GLY A 70 8.66 8.92 -16.64
N LEU A 71 9.23 8.67 -15.45
CA LEU A 71 9.03 7.40 -14.74
C LEU A 71 7.61 7.33 -14.16
N ALA A 72 7.13 8.41 -13.54
CA ALA A 72 5.79 8.47 -12.97
C ALA A 72 4.71 8.25 -14.04
N ASP A 73 4.85 8.86 -15.22
CA ASP A 73 3.89 8.71 -16.31
C ASP A 73 3.89 7.29 -16.88
N ARG A 74 5.07 6.69 -17.07
CA ARG A 74 5.20 5.28 -17.46
C ARG A 74 4.53 4.36 -16.44
N LEU A 75 4.76 4.57 -15.14
CA LEU A 75 4.14 3.77 -14.09
C LEU A 75 2.62 3.91 -14.08
N ARG A 76 2.08 5.12 -14.22
CA ARG A 76 0.62 5.34 -14.31
C ARG A 76 0.00 4.58 -15.47
N VAL A 77 0.64 4.60 -16.64
CA VAL A 77 0.19 3.84 -17.81
C VAL A 77 0.23 2.34 -17.50
N GLN A 78 1.34 1.82 -16.97
CA GLN A 78 1.48 0.39 -16.69
C GLN A 78 0.50 -0.10 -15.61
N ILE A 79 0.29 0.66 -14.54
CA ILE A 79 -0.65 0.32 -13.46
C ILE A 79 -2.10 0.26 -13.99
N ARG A 80 -2.46 1.15 -14.93
CA ARG A 80 -3.80 1.18 -15.55
C ARG A 80 -4.00 0.09 -16.60
N GLN A 81 -2.96 -0.60 -17.04
CA GLN A 81 -3.09 -1.70 -17.99
C GLN A 81 -3.70 -2.92 -17.28
N SER A 82 -4.97 -3.20 -17.55
CA SER A 82 -5.60 -4.44 -17.12
C SER A 82 -5.19 -5.59 -18.04
N THR A 83 -4.70 -6.67 -17.46
CA THR A 83 -4.49 -7.94 -18.15
C THR A 83 -5.75 -8.77 -18.01
N THR A 84 -6.50 -8.95 -19.10
CA THR A 84 -7.62 -9.90 -19.12
C THR A 84 -7.06 -11.29 -19.42
N VAL A 85 -7.18 -12.21 -18.47
CA VAL A 85 -6.82 -13.63 -18.65
C VAL A 85 -8.08 -14.39 -19.05
N THR A 86 -8.20 -14.77 -20.32
CA THR A 86 -9.22 -15.70 -20.79
C THR A 86 -8.67 -17.12 -20.77
N GLN A 87 -9.28 -18.00 -19.98
CA GLN A 87 -9.04 -19.44 -20.03
C GLN A 87 -10.07 -20.08 -20.97
N VAL A 88 -9.61 -20.69 -22.06
CA VAL A 88 -10.47 -21.45 -22.97
C VAL A 88 -10.22 -22.93 -22.70
N SER A 89 -11.23 -23.63 -22.19
CA SER A 89 -11.19 -25.06 -21.91
C SER A 89 -11.88 -25.82 -23.04
N ASP A 90 -11.19 -25.99 -24.17
CA ASP A 90 -11.58 -27.01 -25.16
C ASP A 90 -10.97 -28.35 -24.69
N GLY A 91 -11.79 -29.41 -24.64
CA GLY A 91 -11.55 -30.67 -23.91
C GLY A 91 -10.31 -31.53 -24.26
N THR A 92 -9.26 -30.95 -24.84
CA THR A 92 -7.92 -31.52 -24.96
C THR A 92 -6.94 -30.56 -24.28
N SER A 93 -6.54 -30.88 -23.06
CA SER A 93 -5.92 -29.94 -22.11
C SER A 93 -4.62 -29.32 -22.62
N VAL A 94 -4.71 -28.10 -23.13
CA VAL A 94 -3.59 -27.15 -23.27
C VAL A 94 -4.08 -25.82 -22.69
N SER A 95 -3.72 -25.53 -21.44
CA SER A 95 -4.03 -24.26 -20.77
C SER A 95 -3.27 -23.11 -21.45
N ARG A 96 -3.89 -22.46 -22.45
CA ARG A 96 -3.32 -21.30 -23.13
C ARG A 96 -3.76 -20.01 -22.42
N THR A 97 -2.85 -19.42 -21.66
CA THR A 97 -3.04 -18.09 -21.07
C THR A 97 -2.82 -17.01 -22.14
N THR A 98 -3.88 -16.42 -22.68
CA THR A 98 -3.76 -15.28 -23.60
C THR A 98 -3.76 -13.98 -22.80
N VAL A 99 -2.59 -13.35 -22.69
CA VAL A 99 -2.42 -12.02 -22.07
C VAL A 99 -2.72 -10.96 -23.12
N ARG A 100 -3.91 -10.35 -23.08
CA ARG A 100 -4.22 -9.18 -23.94
C ARG A 100 -3.92 -7.90 -23.19
N ARG A 101 -2.88 -7.18 -23.62
CA ARG A 101 -2.54 -5.85 -23.11
C ARG A 101 -3.47 -4.81 -23.76
N THR A 102 -4.29 -4.15 -22.97
CA THR A 102 -5.13 -3.04 -23.44
C THR A 102 -4.45 -1.73 -23.05
N THR A 103 -3.87 -1.02 -24.02
CA THR A 103 -3.37 0.34 -23.80
C THR A 103 -4.54 1.31 -23.84
N VAL A 104 -4.85 1.93 -22.71
CA VAL A 104 -5.76 3.08 -22.64
C VAL A 104 -5.01 4.29 -23.20
N THR A 105 -5.29 4.69 -24.43
CA THR A 105 -4.78 5.94 -25.02
C THR A 105 -5.49 7.11 -24.35
N THR A 106 -4.79 7.87 -23.51
CA THR A 106 -5.26 9.20 -23.11
C THR A 106 -4.82 10.20 -24.18
N ASP A 107 -5.74 10.57 -25.06
CA ASP A 107 -5.55 11.68 -26.00
C ASP A 107 -5.26 12.94 -25.19
N THR A 108 -4.00 13.36 -25.23
CA THR A 108 -3.62 14.69 -24.73
C THR A 108 -3.54 15.58 -25.96
N GLU A 109 -4.68 16.18 -26.32
CA GLU A 109 -4.70 17.27 -27.30
C GLU A 109 -3.86 18.43 -26.75
N ASN A 110 -2.80 18.77 -27.47
CA ASN A 110 -1.89 19.87 -27.12
C ASN A 110 -2.43 21.17 -27.75
N PRO A 111 -2.91 22.17 -26.96
CA PRO A 111 -3.45 23.41 -27.51
C PRO A 111 -2.31 24.41 -27.70
N GLY A 112 -1.53 24.26 -28.77
CA GLY A 112 -0.33 25.07 -28.97
C GLY A 112 -0.06 25.55 -30.40
N ASP A 113 -0.92 25.26 -31.36
CA ASP A 113 -0.71 25.64 -32.77
C ASP A 113 -1.84 26.55 -33.27
N ARG A 114 -1.81 27.81 -32.81
CA ARG A 114 -2.52 28.92 -33.48
C ARG A 114 -1.57 30.11 -33.55
N ARG A 115 -0.95 30.22 -34.73
CA ARG A 115 -0.45 31.41 -35.45
C ARG A 115 -0.25 32.70 -34.69
#